data_AF-A0A432U168-F1
#
_entry.id   AF-A0A432U168-F1
#
_cell.length_a   1.000
_cell.length_b   1.000
_cell.length_c   1.000
_cell.angle_alpha   90.00
_cell.angle_beta   90.00
_cell.angle_gamma   90.00
#
_symmetry.space_group_name_H-M   'P 1'
#
loop_
_entity.id
_entity.type
_entity.pdbx_description
1 polymer ?
#
loop_
_entity_poly.entity_id
_entity_poly.type
_entity_poly.pdbx_seq_one_letter_code
_entity_poly.pdbx_strand_id
1 'polypeptide(L)'
;METEGFEYEELALSQIADFGNGSMRDALSLLDQSISYGNGTVMIKDIKAMLGLVHHDDILALATHLFNQDAEAVINFVKELSHKGEDLSHALKDLTSLFHQISIAQIIDNTQISNEIKALATQISNQDLQLFYHMAINGSKDMPLAPSEQIGFEMTLLRMLAFHSSANTTDKRHTAVQTEKKTPKLVEKPKAKAIPKTKPPVESKPKTLKKTKQDAPKVTLNISSQQQWEDLTKSLKFNTASRMLLKNTLLDNADNQTLTLNLDEQFSSLLTDNIQHAIQTVLQANFGELTLQINLNKLTTQTLAQKETQANNEKIAAIQKTFMKDEGVQKLQQTFNAKVDINSIKEIGNV
;
A
#
# COMPACT_ATOMS: atom_id res chain seq x y z
N MET A 1 -25.00 -1.46 -26.54
CA MET A 1 -24.39 -1.05 -27.81
C MET A 1 -25.27 -1.38 -29.00
N GLU A 2 -25.59 -2.66 -29.27
CA GLU A 2 -26.49 -3.04 -30.38
C GLU A 2 -27.87 -2.36 -30.31
N THR A 3 -28.44 -2.20 -29.11
CA THR A 3 -29.73 -1.50 -28.90
C THR A 3 -29.66 0.01 -29.10
N GLU A 4 -28.47 0.61 -28.98
CA GLU A 4 -28.22 2.05 -29.07
C GLU A 4 -27.65 2.46 -30.45
N GLY A 5 -27.29 1.49 -31.31
CA GLY A 5 -26.82 1.72 -32.68
C GLY A 5 -25.36 2.20 -32.82
N PHE A 6 -24.54 2.06 -31.78
CA PHE A 6 -23.12 2.45 -31.82
C PHE A 6 -22.23 1.33 -32.37
N GLU A 7 -21.22 1.69 -33.19
CA GLU A 7 -20.16 0.77 -33.59
C GLU A 7 -19.18 0.54 -32.44
N TYR A 8 -18.84 -0.72 -32.17
CA TYR A 8 -17.96 -1.08 -31.06
C TYR A 8 -17.10 -2.31 -31.38
N GLU A 9 -15.95 -2.39 -30.72
CA GLU A 9 -15.12 -3.59 -30.66
C GLU A 9 -15.30 -4.32 -29.33
N GLU A 10 -15.38 -5.64 -29.36
CA GLU A 10 -15.59 -6.45 -28.15
C GLU A 10 -14.42 -6.32 -27.15
N LEU A 11 -13.19 -6.22 -27.65
CA LEU A 11 -12.00 -5.95 -26.83
C LEU A 11 -12.06 -4.60 -26.13
N ALA A 12 -12.67 -3.59 -26.78
CA ALA A 12 -12.83 -2.26 -26.22
C ALA A 12 -13.79 -2.28 -25.01
N LEU A 13 -14.89 -3.04 -25.12
CA LEU A 13 -15.82 -3.25 -24.01
C LEU A 13 -15.19 -4.01 -22.84
N SER A 14 -14.38 -5.04 -23.14
CA SER A 14 -13.63 -5.76 -22.11
C SER A 14 -12.72 -4.82 -21.33
N GLN A 15 -12.01 -3.93 -22.05
CA GLN A 15 -11.10 -2.98 -21.44
C GLN A 15 -11.84 -1.95 -20.56
N ILE A 16 -13.02 -1.48 -20.97
CA ILE A 16 -13.87 -0.62 -20.11
C ILE A 16 -14.29 -1.36 -18.84
N ALA A 17 -14.70 -2.62 -18.96
CA ALA A 17 -15.12 -3.41 -17.82
C ALA A 17 -13.99 -3.61 -16.80
N ASP A 18 -12.77 -3.88 -17.27
CA ASP A 18 -11.58 -4.02 -16.44
C ASP A 18 -11.25 -2.72 -15.69
N PHE A 19 -11.28 -1.58 -16.40
CA PHE A 19 -11.03 -0.26 -15.79
C PHE A 19 -12.16 0.20 -14.86
N GLY A 20 -13.37 -0.31 -15.05
CA GLY A 20 -14.50 -0.13 -14.14
C GLY A 20 -14.30 -0.78 -12.77
N ASN A 21 -13.26 -1.61 -12.56
CA ASN A 21 -12.92 -2.26 -11.29
C ASN A 21 -14.12 -2.93 -10.58
N GLY A 22 -15.04 -3.52 -11.34
CA GLY A 22 -16.25 -4.18 -10.82
C GLY A 22 -17.39 -3.23 -10.41
N SER A 23 -17.23 -1.92 -10.60
CA SER A 23 -18.27 -0.92 -10.39
C SER A 23 -19.02 -0.64 -11.69
N MET A 24 -20.29 -1.06 -11.74
CA MET A 24 -21.15 -0.84 -12.91
C MET A 24 -21.29 0.65 -13.25
N ARG A 25 -21.31 1.52 -12.23
CA ARG A 25 -21.40 2.98 -12.43
C ARG A 25 -20.15 3.54 -13.09
N ASP A 26 -18.98 3.11 -12.65
CA ASP A 26 -17.72 3.64 -13.15
C ASP A 26 -17.46 3.08 -14.57
N ALA A 27 -17.79 1.81 -14.82
CA ALA A 27 -17.81 1.23 -16.17
C ALA A 27 -18.76 1.98 -17.13
N LEU A 28 -19.98 2.32 -16.68
CA LEU A 28 -20.92 3.10 -17.49
C LEU A 28 -20.40 4.53 -17.74
N SER A 29 -19.78 5.14 -16.74
CA SER A 29 -19.19 6.48 -16.88
C SER A 29 -18.04 6.49 -17.90
N LEU A 30 -17.19 5.46 -17.87
CA LEU A 30 -16.11 5.26 -18.85
C LEU A 30 -16.66 4.97 -20.25
N LEU A 31 -17.76 4.22 -20.34
CA LEU A 31 -18.46 3.97 -21.59
C LEU A 31 -18.98 5.28 -22.21
N ASP A 32 -19.68 6.11 -21.43
CA ASP A 32 -20.17 7.41 -21.89
C ASP A 32 -19.02 8.32 -22.35
N GLN A 33 -17.91 8.32 -21.62
CA GLN A 33 -16.70 9.05 -22.00
C GLN A 33 -16.10 8.53 -23.32
N SER A 34 -16.07 7.21 -23.51
CA SER A 34 -15.54 6.58 -24.73
C SER A 34 -16.38 6.91 -25.96
N ILE A 35 -17.72 6.94 -25.83
CA ILE A 35 -18.63 7.30 -26.92
C ILE A 35 -18.41 8.76 -27.34
N SER A 36 -18.24 9.66 -26.36
CA SER A 36 -17.93 11.08 -26.60
C SER A 36 -16.57 11.26 -27.27
N TYR A 37 -15.55 10.52 -26.81
CA TYR A 37 -14.19 10.60 -27.35
C TYR A 37 -14.07 10.01 -28.78
N GLY A 38 -14.69 8.85 -29.03
CA GLY A 38 -14.68 8.17 -30.32
C GLY A 38 -15.76 8.65 -31.30
N ASN A 39 -16.39 9.81 -31.03
CA ASN A 39 -17.40 10.46 -31.88
C ASN A 39 -18.54 9.52 -32.31
N GLY A 40 -19.06 8.72 -31.36
CA GLY A 40 -20.12 7.73 -31.60
C GLY A 40 -19.63 6.32 -31.92
N THR A 41 -18.32 6.07 -31.86
CA THR A 41 -17.73 4.72 -31.99
C THR A 41 -16.89 4.38 -30.76
N VAL A 42 -16.81 3.08 -30.43
CA VAL A 42 -16.05 2.58 -29.27
C VAL A 42 -15.01 1.56 -29.74
N MET A 43 -13.86 2.08 -30.14
CA MET A 43 -12.74 1.30 -30.70
C MET A 43 -11.58 1.18 -29.69
N ILE A 44 -10.83 0.09 -29.73
CA ILE A 44 -9.76 -0.21 -28.78
C ILE A 44 -8.68 0.88 -28.74
N LYS A 45 -8.33 1.42 -29.91
CA LYS A 45 -7.31 2.46 -30.08
C LYS A 45 -7.68 3.76 -29.33
N ASP A 46 -8.96 4.12 -29.39
CA ASP A 46 -9.48 5.37 -28.86
C ASP A 46 -9.63 5.25 -27.34
N ILE A 47 -10.03 4.07 -26.85
CA ILE A 47 -10.03 3.75 -25.41
C ILE A 47 -8.63 3.78 -24.83
N LYS A 48 -7.65 3.17 -25.49
CA LYS A 48 -6.25 3.20 -25.02
C LYS A 48 -5.72 4.62 -24.94
N ALA A 49 -5.97 5.44 -25.96
CA ALA A 49 -5.60 6.85 -25.95
C ALA A 49 -6.31 7.63 -24.84
N MET A 50 -7.61 7.41 -24.65
CA MET A 50 -8.42 8.06 -23.61
C MET A 50 -7.96 7.72 -22.18
N LEU A 51 -7.61 6.44 -21.95
CA LEU A 51 -7.16 5.94 -20.66
C LEU A 51 -5.65 6.13 -20.43
N GLY A 52 -4.92 6.68 -21.41
CA GLY A 52 -3.48 6.89 -21.33
C GLY A 52 -2.68 5.58 -21.28
N LEU A 53 -3.16 4.52 -21.93
CA LEU A 53 -2.54 3.20 -21.85
C LEU A 53 -1.41 3.05 -22.86
N VAL A 54 -0.30 2.50 -22.37
CA VAL A 54 0.89 2.24 -23.18
C VAL A 54 0.59 1.19 -24.25
N HIS A 55 1.16 1.37 -25.44
CA HIS A 55 1.02 0.39 -26.51
C HIS A 55 1.82 -0.88 -26.19
N HIS A 56 1.35 -2.03 -26.69
CA HIS A 56 2.03 -3.31 -26.47
C HIS A 56 3.49 -3.29 -26.98
N ASP A 57 3.69 -2.67 -28.14
CA ASP A 57 5.00 -2.53 -28.78
C ASP A 57 5.96 -1.69 -27.93
N ASP A 58 5.44 -0.66 -27.23
CA ASP A 58 6.23 0.18 -26.32
C ASP A 58 6.70 -0.61 -25.08
N ILE A 59 5.84 -1.49 -24.55
CA ILE A 59 6.21 -2.37 -23.42
C ILE A 59 7.26 -3.40 -23.85
N LEU A 60 7.16 -3.95 -25.06
CA LEU A 60 8.17 -4.85 -25.63
C LEU A 60 9.52 -4.13 -25.85
N ALA A 61 9.48 -2.90 -26.35
CA ALA A 61 10.67 -2.06 -26.52
C ALA A 61 11.35 -1.79 -25.16
N LEU A 62 10.57 -1.40 -24.15
CA LEU A 62 11.08 -1.19 -22.79
C LEU A 62 11.72 -2.45 -22.21
N ALA A 63 11.07 -3.61 -22.34
CA ALA A 63 11.63 -4.89 -21.89
C ALA A 63 12.95 -5.21 -22.61
N THR A 64 13.04 -4.93 -23.91
CA THR A 64 14.26 -5.11 -24.70
C THR A 64 15.40 -4.22 -24.19
N HIS A 65 15.14 -2.93 -23.92
CA HIS A 65 16.13 -2.01 -23.35
C HIS A 65 16.60 -2.47 -21.96
N LEU A 66 15.67 -2.97 -21.13
CA LEU A 66 15.98 -3.48 -19.81
C LEU A 66 16.88 -4.73 -19.86
N PHE A 67 16.61 -5.66 -20.78
CA PHE A 67 17.40 -6.89 -20.94
C PHE A 67 18.79 -6.62 -21.51
N ASN A 68 18.91 -5.62 -22.38
CA ASN A 68 20.19 -5.13 -22.89
C ASN A 68 21.01 -4.32 -21.87
N GLN A 69 20.45 -4.07 -20.68
CA GLN A 69 21.06 -3.27 -19.61
C GLN A 69 21.37 -1.82 -20.01
N ASP A 70 20.61 -1.27 -20.95
CA ASP A 70 20.80 0.11 -21.40
C ASP A 70 20.02 1.08 -20.51
N ALA A 71 20.67 1.52 -19.43
CA ALA A 71 20.07 2.44 -18.47
C ALA A 71 19.70 3.79 -19.10
N GLU A 72 20.48 4.27 -20.07
CA GLU A 72 20.21 5.56 -20.72
C GLU A 72 18.97 5.46 -21.62
N ALA A 73 18.87 4.41 -22.43
CA ALA A 73 17.70 4.16 -23.24
C ALA A 73 16.44 3.96 -22.40
N VAL A 74 16.52 3.20 -21.30
CA VAL A 74 15.38 2.99 -20.38
C VAL A 74 14.87 4.33 -19.83
N ILE A 75 15.74 5.19 -19.30
CA ILE A 75 15.33 6.46 -18.71
C ILE A 75 14.77 7.42 -19.78
N ASN A 76 15.36 7.45 -20.97
CA ASN A 76 14.84 8.27 -22.06
C ASN A 76 13.46 7.78 -22.52
N PHE A 77 13.26 6.47 -22.60
CA PHE A 77 11.98 5.86 -22.94
C PHE A 77 10.89 6.24 -21.92
N VAL A 78 11.18 6.13 -20.62
CA VAL A 78 10.24 6.54 -19.55
C VAL A 78 9.86 8.02 -19.67
N LYS A 79 10.83 8.89 -19.98
CA LYS A 79 10.54 10.31 -20.22
C LYS A 79 9.61 10.50 -21.40
N GLU A 80 9.80 9.77 -22.50
CA GLU A 80 8.91 9.87 -23.67
C GLU A 80 7.48 9.45 -23.34
N LEU A 81 7.28 8.31 -22.64
CA LEU A 81 5.95 7.88 -22.20
C LEU A 81 5.30 8.93 -21.28
N SER A 82 6.08 9.49 -20.34
CA SER A 82 5.59 10.54 -19.46
C SER A 82 5.21 11.82 -20.20
N HIS A 83 5.95 12.22 -21.24
CA HIS A 83 5.61 13.39 -22.07
C HIS A 83 4.35 13.16 -22.91
N LYS A 84 4.08 11.92 -23.31
CA LYS A 84 2.82 11.53 -23.99
C LYS A 84 1.62 11.53 -23.04
N GLY A 85 1.84 11.57 -21.72
CA GLY A 85 0.79 11.53 -20.71
C GLY A 85 0.26 10.13 -20.43
N GLU A 86 1.06 9.11 -20.67
CA GLU A 86 0.69 7.71 -20.44
C GLU A 86 0.75 7.35 -18.94
N ASP A 87 -0.13 6.45 -18.51
CA ASP A 87 -0.21 5.92 -17.15
C ASP A 87 0.94 4.93 -16.92
N LEU A 88 1.97 5.42 -16.23
CA LEU A 88 3.18 4.64 -15.91
C LEU A 88 2.92 3.55 -14.85
N SER A 89 1.87 3.72 -14.04
CA SER A 89 1.44 2.68 -13.10
C SER A 89 0.84 1.50 -13.85
N HIS A 90 0.07 1.75 -14.90
CA HIS A 90 -0.43 0.73 -15.80
C HIS A 90 0.67 0.12 -16.66
N ALA A 91 1.60 0.95 -17.16
CA ALA A 91 2.79 0.49 -17.88
C ALA A 91 3.59 -0.57 -17.08
N LEU A 92 3.76 -0.35 -15.77
CA LEU A 92 4.44 -1.31 -14.90
C LEU A 92 3.66 -2.62 -14.75
N LYS A 93 2.32 -2.56 -14.71
CA LYS A 93 1.47 -3.76 -14.68
C LYS A 93 1.57 -4.54 -15.99
N ASP A 94 1.55 -3.85 -17.13
CA ASP A 94 1.71 -4.47 -18.45
C ASP A 94 3.09 -5.10 -18.60
N LEU A 95 4.14 -4.42 -18.16
CA LEU A 95 5.50 -4.97 -18.11
C LEU A 95 5.57 -6.22 -17.22
N THR A 96 4.88 -6.21 -16.08
CA THR A 96 4.79 -7.37 -15.18
C THR A 96 4.07 -8.55 -15.85
N SER A 97 2.98 -8.28 -16.57
CA SER A 97 2.25 -9.28 -17.35
C SER A 97 3.12 -9.85 -18.47
N LEU A 98 3.90 -9.02 -19.16
CA LEU A 98 4.86 -9.45 -20.16
C LEU A 98 5.93 -10.38 -19.55
N PHE A 99 6.51 -10.04 -18.40
CA PHE A 99 7.47 -10.92 -17.71
C PHE A 99 6.87 -12.29 -17.35
N HIS A 100 5.61 -12.33 -16.95
CA HIS A 100 4.89 -13.58 -16.72
C HIS A 100 4.72 -14.38 -18.02
N GLN A 101 4.35 -13.75 -19.13
CA GLN A 101 4.24 -14.42 -20.43
C GLN A 101 5.59 -14.97 -20.91
N ILE A 102 6.66 -14.20 -20.76
CA ILE A 102 8.03 -14.65 -21.07
C ILE A 102 8.42 -15.83 -20.17
N SER A 103 8.07 -15.79 -18.88
CA SER A 103 8.35 -16.90 -17.94
C SER A 103 7.65 -18.19 -18.36
N ILE A 104 6.40 -18.09 -18.82
CA ILE A 104 5.68 -19.24 -19.39
C ILE A 104 6.39 -19.73 -20.65
N ALA A 105 6.78 -18.83 -21.54
CA ALA A 105 7.48 -19.18 -22.79
C ALA A 105 8.81 -19.90 -22.57
N GLN A 106 9.52 -19.61 -21.47
CA GLN A 106 10.76 -20.29 -21.10
C GLN A 106 10.55 -21.74 -20.62
N ILE A 107 9.38 -22.04 -20.04
CA ILE A 107 9.10 -23.34 -19.42
C ILE A 107 8.27 -24.23 -20.36
N ILE A 108 7.31 -23.64 -21.07
CA ILE A 108 6.33 -24.32 -21.91
C ILE A 108 6.54 -23.86 -23.35
N ASP A 109 6.87 -24.80 -24.23
CA ASP A 109 6.90 -24.52 -25.67
C ASP A 109 5.47 -24.58 -26.22
N ASN A 110 4.77 -23.45 -26.16
CA ASN A 110 3.42 -23.29 -26.67
C ASN A 110 3.46 -22.59 -28.04
N THR A 111 2.67 -23.08 -28.99
CA THR A 111 2.54 -22.53 -30.35
C THR A 111 1.73 -21.23 -30.40
N GLN A 112 0.98 -20.90 -29.33
CA GLN A 112 0.18 -19.69 -29.24
C GLN A 112 0.96 -18.44 -28.76
N ILE A 113 2.23 -18.60 -28.36
CA ILE A 113 3.07 -17.49 -27.89
C ILE A 113 3.69 -16.78 -29.09
N SER A 114 3.58 -15.45 -29.13
CA SER A 114 4.17 -14.61 -30.20
C SER A 114 5.68 -14.84 -30.34
N ASN A 115 6.18 -14.80 -31.58
CA ASN A 115 7.60 -14.99 -31.89
C ASN A 115 8.48 -13.94 -31.19
N GLU A 116 7.98 -12.74 -30.96
CA GLU A 116 8.69 -11.66 -30.25
C GLU A 116 8.94 -12.01 -28.78
N ILE A 117 7.92 -12.56 -28.11
CA ILE A 117 8.02 -13.02 -26.72
C ILE A 117 8.99 -14.21 -26.64
N LYS A 118 8.97 -15.12 -27.63
CA LYS A 118 9.95 -16.21 -27.71
C LYS A 118 11.37 -15.69 -27.89
N ALA A 119 11.57 -14.66 -28.73
CA ALA A 119 12.88 -14.03 -28.89
C ALA A 119 13.37 -13.40 -27.57
N LEU A 120 12.51 -12.69 -26.86
CA LEU A 120 12.82 -12.11 -25.55
C LEU A 120 13.13 -13.19 -24.49
N ALA A 121 12.40 -14.31 -24.50
CA ALA A 121 12.62 -15.43 -23.59
C ALA A 121 14.02 -16.04 -23.70
N THR A 122 14.65 -15.96 -24.87
CA THR A 122 16.03 -16.43 -25.08
C THR A 122 17.11 -15.44 -24.66
N GLN A 123 16.78 -14.16 -24.46
CA GLN A 123 17.74 -13.10 -24.15
C GLN A 123 18.02 -12.95 -22.65
N ILE A 124 17.11 -13.39 -21.79
CA ILE A 124 17.20 -13.25 -20.34
C ILE A 124 17.25 -14.61 -19.64
N SER A 125 18.03 -14.73 -18.57
CA SER A 125 18.03 -15.94 -17.73
C SER A 125 16.71 -16.07 -16.98
N ASN A 126 16.27 -17.30 -16.68
CA ASN A 126 15.06 -17.52 -15.88
C ASN A 126 15.16 -16.88 -14.48
N GLN A 127 16.35 -16.93 -13.87
CA GLN A 127 16.59 -16.34 -12.56
C GLN A 127 16.43 -14.81 -12.58
N ASP A 128 16.99 -14.14 -13.59
CA ASP A 128 16.90 -12.69 -13.72
C ASP A 128 15.47 -12.24 -14.02
N LEU A 129 14.76 -13.00 -14.85
CA LEU A 129 13.36 -12.72 -15.15
C LEU A 129 12.47 -12.83 -13.91
N GLN A 130 12.67 -13.85 -13.07
CA GLN A 130 11.95 -13.98 -11.80
C GLN A 130 12.27 -12.82 -10.83
N LEU A 131 13.53 -12.37 -10.82
CA LEU A 131 13.93 -11.20 -10.03
C LEU A 131 13.25 -9.93 -10.52
N PHE A 132 13.23 -9.69 -11.83
CA PHE A 132 12.55 -8.54 -12.44
C PHE A 132 11.05 -8.57 -12.18
N TYR A 133 10.42 -9.73 -12.34
CA TYR A 133 9.01 -9.92 -12.00
C TYR A 133 8.72 -9.54 -10.54
N HIS A 134 9.53 -10.03 -9.59
CA HIS A 134 9.37 -9.70 -8.18
C HIS A 134 9.56 -8.20 -7.90
N MET A 135 10.56 -7.58 -8.54
CA MET A 135 10.80 -6.14 -8.41
C MET A 135 9.66 -5.30 -8.99
N ALA A 136 9.04 -5.74 -10.10
CA ALA A 136 7.92 -5.04 -10.73
C ALA A 136 6.67 -5.07 -9.83
N ILE A 137 6.39 -6.23 -9.21
CA ILE A 137 5.30 -6.39 -8.24
C ILE A 137 5.50 -5.49 -7.02
N ASN A 138 6.72 -5.42 -6.48
CA ASN A 138 7.01 -4.55 -5.35
C ASN A 138 6.98 -3.08 -5.74
N GLY A 139 7.53 -2.71 -6.90
CA GLY A 139 7.47 -1.36 -7.45
C GLY A 139 6.03 -0.88 -7.65
N SER A 140 5.12 -1.77 -8.05
CA SER A 140 3.69 -1.45 -8.18
C SER A 140 3.05 -1.05 -6.85
N LYS A 141 3.53 -1.58 -5.73
CA LYS A 141 3.06 -1.19 -4.38
C LYS A 141 3.67 0.12 -3.92
N ASP A 142 4.88 0.42 -4.37
CA ASP A 142 5.63 1.61 -4.00
C ASP A 142 5.24 2.83 -4.87
N MET A 143 4.67 2.61 -6.07
CA MET A 143 4.25 3.66 -7.01
C MET A 143 3.37 4.75 -6.37
N PRO A 144 2.31 4.44 -5.61
CA PRO A 144 1.48 5.46 -4.96
C PRO A 144 2.18 6.25 -3.85
N LEU A 145 3.33 5.74 -3.35
CA LEU A 145 4.13 6.38 -2.30
C LEU A 145 5.25 7.23 -2.90
N ALA A 146 5.49 7.12 -4.21
CA ALA A 146 6.54 7.86 -4.89
C ALA A 146 6.18 9.35 -5.04
N PRO A 147 7.18 10.26 -5.09
CA PRO A 147 6.93 11.70 -5.28
C PRO A 147 6.21 12.04 -6.60
N SER A 148 6.43 11.24 -7.64
CA SER A 148 5.68 11.26 -8.89
C SER A 148 5.67 9.85 -9.50
N GLU A 149 4.70 9.58 -10.37
CA GLU A 149 4.63 8.31 -11.11
C GLU A 149 5.89 8.04 -11.93
N GLN A 150 6.43 9.08 -12.58
CA GLN A 150 7.69 8.99 -13.32
C GLN A 150 8.84 8.55 -12.41
N ILE A 151 9.01 9.19 -11.26
CA ILE A 151 10.09 8.85 -10.32
C ILE A 151 9.92 7.43 -9.79
N GLY A 152 8.69 7.02 -9.45
CA GLY A 152 8.42 5.66 -8.97
C GLY A 152 8.75 4.59 -10.01
N PHE A 153 8.40 4.86 -11.28
CA PHE A 153 8.68 3.96 -12.38
C PHE A 153 10.18 3.89 -12.70
N GLU A 154 10.86 5.04 -12.82
CA GLU A 154 12.31 5.12 -13.02
C GLU A 154 13.07 4.37 -11.92
N MET A 155 12.74 4.60 -10.65
CA MET A 155 13.40 3.94 -9.52
C MET A 155 13.20 2.43 -9.50
N THR A 156 12.03 1.96 -9.96
CA THR A 156 11.73 0.53 -10.09
C THR A 156 12.62 -0.11 -11.18
N LEU A 157 12.73 0.52 -12.35
CA LEU A 157 13.53 0.02 -13.46
C LEU A 157 15.03 0.11 -13.18
N LEU A 158 15.50 1.21 -12.56
CA LEU A 158 16.89 1.33 -12.12
C LEU A 158 17.28 0.26 -11.10
N ARG A 159 16.35 -0.11 -10.21
CA ARG A 159 16.56 -1.21 -9.27
C ARG A 159 16.72 -2.54 -10.02
N MET A 160 15.90 -2.82 -11.03
CA MET A 160 16.06 -4.02 -11.87
C MET A 160 17.45 -4.07 -12.53
N LEU A 161 17.87 -2.97 -13.15
CA LEU A 161 19.20 -2.85 -13.79
C LEU A 161 20.35 -3.07 -12.81
N ALA A 162 20.27 -2.48 -11.60
CA ALA A 162 21.32 -2.59 -10.59
C ALA A 162 21.52 -4.03 -10.09
N PHE A 163 20.43 -4.77 -9.92
CA PHE A 163 20.50 -6.15 -9.42
C PHE A 163 20.84 -7.18 -10.49
N HIS A 164 20.53 -6.92 -11.76
CA HIS A 164 20.97 -7.74 -12.89
C HIS A 164 22.50 -7.77 -13.02
N SER A 165 23.17 -6.63 -12.84
CA SER A 165 24.64 -6.56 -12.88
C SER A 165 25.29 -7.35 -11.74
N SER A 166 24.66 -7.44 -10.57
CA SER A 166 25.30 -8.09 -9.40
C SER A 166 25.38 -9.61 -9.53
N ALA A 167 24.54 -10.25 -10.35
CA ALA A 167 24.60 -11.69 -10.58
C ALA A 167 25.76 -12.08 -11.53
N ASN A 168 26.15 -11.17 -12.43
CA ASN A 168 27.17 -11.39 -13.44
C ASN A 168 28.56 -10.79 -13.09
N THR A 169 28.68 -10.02 -12.01
CA THR A 169 29.97 -9.48 -11.54
C THR A 169 30.62 -10.39 -10.49
N THR A 170 31.16 -11.53 -10.92
CA THR A 170 32.33 -12.13 -10.24
C THR A 170 33.65 -11.83 -10.94
N ASP A 171 33.65 -11.05 -12.03
CA ASP A 171 34.91 -10.60 -12.62
C ASP A 171 34.78 -9.19 -13.23
N LYS A 172 35.74 -8.33 -12.90
CA LYS A 172 36.00 -6.98 -13.46
C LYS A 172 34.98 -5.88 -13.17
N ARG A 173 35.10 -5.28 -11.98
CA ARG A 173 35.38 -3.84 -11.79
C ARG A 173 35.49 -3.57 -10.29
N HIS A 174 36.70 -3.32 -9.80
CA HIS A 174 37.02 -2.35 -8.74
C HIS A 174 38.55 -2.38 -8.49
N THR A 175 39.30 -1.80 -9.43
CA THR A 175 40.55 -1.10 -9.10
C THR A 175 40.19 0.36 -8.80
N ALA A 176 40.53 0.81 -7.58
CA ALA A 176 40.42 2.18 -7.07
C ALA A 176 38.98 2.74 -7.04
N VAL A 177 38.41 3.15 -5.91
CA VAL A 177 38.92 4.22 -5.06
C VAL A 177 38.50 3.93 -3.61
N GLN A 178 39.50 3.77 -2.75
CA GLN A 178 39.34 3.98 -1.32
C GLN A 178 39.23 5.51 -1.10
N THR A 179 38.10 5.98 -0.59
CA THR A 179 38.10 7.24 0.19
C THR A 179 37.06 7.15 1.31
N GLU A 180 37.59 6.89 2.50
CA GLU A 180 37.24 7.49 3.78
C GLU A 180 35.75 7.74 4.13
N LYS A 181 35.27 6.92 5.05
CA LYS A 181 34.21 7.27 6.00
C LYS A 181 34.57 8.56 6.74
N LYS A 182 33.88 9.66 6.46
CA LYS A 182 33.77 10.80 7.38
C LYS A 182 32.37 10.83 7.99
N THR A 183 32.24 10.19 9.15
CA THR A 183 31.20 10.48 10.13
C THR A 183 31.51 11.83 10.79
N PRO A 184 30.61 12.82 10.79
CA PRO A 184 30.80 14.01 11.61
C PRO A 184 30.49 13.68 13.08
N LYS A 185 31.54 13.74 13.91
CA LYS A 185 31.45 13.81 15.37
C LYS A 185 30.90 15.19 15.75
N LEU A 186 29.74 15.24 16.40
CA LEU A 186 29.19 16.45 17.01
C LEU A 186 29.83 16.65 18.39
N VAL A 187 30.65 17.69 18.55
CA VAL A 187 31.19 18.14 19.84
C VAL A 187 30.54 19.47 20.22
N GLU A 188 29.88 19.42 21.38
CA GLU A 188 29.62 20.44 22.41
C GLU A 188 29.02 21.83 22.11
N LYS A 189 28.11 22.18 23.04
CA LYS A 189 27.48 23.48 23.33
C LYS A 189 28.49 24.65 23.38
N PRO A 190 28.00 25.90 23.19
CA PRO A 190 27.79 26.74 24.38
C PRO A 190 26.56 27.67 24.38
N LYS A 191 26.04 27.86 25.61
CA LYS A 191 25.41 29.05 26.23
C LYS A 191 24.18 29.75 25.62
N ALA A 192 23.06 29.52 26.31
CA ALA A 192 22.28 30.48 27.12
C ALA A 192 22.15 31.95 26.65
N LYS A 193 20.90 32.32 26.32
CA LYS A 193 20.33 33.65 26.60
C LYS A 193 18.97 33.49 27.28
N ALA A 194 18.79 34.24 28.35
CA ALA A 194 17.64 34.29 29.23
C ALA A 194 16.55 35.26 28.75
N ILE A 195 15.42 35.25 29.49
CA ILE A 195 14.36 36.28 29.72
C ILE A 195 12.96 35.71 29.38
N PRO A 196 11.88 35.95 30.17
CA PRO A 196 11.68 35.73 31.61
C PRO A 196 10.30 35.06 31.91
N LYS A 197 10.02 34.80 33.19
CA LYS A 197 8.74 34.27 33.71
C LYS A 197 7.63 35.33 33.73
N THR A 198 6.39 34.91 33.42
CA THR A 198 5.18 35.51 34.02
C THR A 198 4.03 34.48 34.11
N LYS A 199 3.46 34.31 35.31
CA LYS A 199 2.12 33.79 35.61
C LYS A 199 1.31 34.97 36.22
N PRO A 200 0.01 34.81 36.56
CA PRO A 200 -1.21 34.84 35.73
C PRO A 200 -2.11 36.06 36.11
N PRO A 201 -3.27 36.27 35.47
CA PRO A 201 -4.53 36.30 36.23
C PRO A 201 -5.73 35.67 35.47
N VAL A 202 -6.54 34.79 36.08
CA VAL A 202 -7.77 35.06 36.85
C VAL A 202 -8.93 35.63 36.00
N GLU A 203 -9.85 34.72 35.69
CA GLU A 203 -11.32 34.85 35.84
C GLU A 203 -12.14 35.73 34.88
N SER A 204 -12.96 35.09 34.06
CA SER A 204 -14.37 35.49 33.84
C SER A 204 -15.15 34.42 33.06
N LYS A 205 -16.12 33.80 33.75
CA LYS A 205 -17.34 33.18 33.21
C LYS A 205 -18.52 33.89 33.93
N PRO A 206 -19.78 33.75 33.51
CA PRO A 206 -20.32 33.78 32.14
C PRO A 206 -21.60 34.69 32.07
N LYS A 207 -22.07 35.04 30.86
CA LYS A 207 -23.47 35.44 30.64
C LYS A 207 -24.15 34.53 29.64
N THR A 208 -25.40 34.22 29.97
CA THR A 208 -26.17 33.06 29.57
C THR A 208 -27.18 33.41 28.48
N LEU A 209 -27.18 32.58 27.42
CA LEU A 209 -28.28 32.02 26.60
C LEU A 209 -29.57 32.81 26.32
N LYS A 210 -29.99 32.73 25.05
CA LYS A 210 -31.26 32.15 24.50
C LYS A 210 -31.28 32.45 23.00
N LYS A 211 -31.74 31.65 22.03
CA LYS A 211 -32.39 30.32 21.82
C LYS A 211 -32.05 29.99 20.33
N THR A 212 -32.06 28.75 19.84
CA THR A 212 -33.26 27.98 19.54
C THR A 212 -32.90 26.51 19.31
N LYS A 213 -33.83 25.65 19.74
CA LYS A 213 -33.78 24.19 19.78
C LYS A 213 -33.90 23.55 18.39
N GLN A 214 -33.28 22.37 18.22
CA GLN A 214 -33.95 21.25 17.56
C GLN A 214 -33.50 19.94 18.20
N ASP A 215 -34.50 19.16 18.62
CA ASP A 215 -34.41 17.87 19.31
C ASP A 215 -33.89 16.75 18.38
N ALA A 216 -32.87 16.04 18.84
CA ALA A 216 -32.58 14.64 18.53
C ALA A 216 -31.82 14.05 19.74
N PRO A 217 -32.00 12.78 20.10
CA PRO A 217 -31.55 12.23 21.37
C PRO A 217 -30.02 12.28 21.46
N LYS A 218 -29.48 13.09 22.37
CA LYS A 218 -28.04 13.11 22.68
C LYS A 218 -27.67 11.80 23.37
N VAL A 219 -27.05 10.89 22.63
CA VAL A 219 -26.30 9.77 23.22
C VAL A 219 -25.11 10.40 23.96
N THR A 220 -25.13 10.36 25.29
CA THR A 220 -24.00 10.80 26.11
C THR A 220 -22.91 9.74 26.06
N LEU A 221 -21.66 10.17 25.81
CA LEU A 221 -20.48 9.31 25.94
C LEU A 221 -20.27 8.94 27.40
N ASN A 222 -20.79 7.78 27.79
CA ASN A 222 -20.53 7.19 29.09
C ASN A 222 -19.54 6.03 28.93
N ILE A 223 -18.26 6.37 28.71
CA ILE A 223 -17.16 5.39 28.67
C ILE A 223 -16.43 5.48 30.00
N SER A 224 -16.66 4.51 30.88
CA SER A 224 -16.01 4.41 32.19
C SER A 224 -14.91 3.34 32.24
N SER A 225 -14.70 2.58 31.16
CA SER A 225 -13.66 1.54 31.11
C SER A 225 -13.00 1.41 29.73
N GLN A 226 -11.76 0.91 29.74
CA GLN A 226 -11.01 0.56 28.54
C GLN A 226 -11.76 -0.47 27.66
N GLN A 227 -12.53 -1.39 28.25
CA GLN A 227 -13.30 -2.36 27.48
C GLN A 227 -14.44 -1.69 26.70
N GLN A 228 -15.13 -0.72 27.31
CA GLN A 228 -16.20 0.04 26.64
C GLN A 228 -15.64 0.88 25.49
N TRP A 229 -14.42 1.40 25.64
CA TRP A 229 -13.71 2.06 24.55
C TRP A 229 -13.37 1.09 23.42
N GLU A 230 -12.78 -0.07 23.75
CA GLU A 230 -12.44 -1.11 22.77
C GLU A 230 -13.68 -1.58 21.98
N ASP A 231 -14.83 -1.75 22.64
CA ASP A 231 -16.08 -2.15 21.99
C ASP A 231 -16.64 -1.04 21.08
N LEU A 232 -16.49 0.22 21.47
CA LEU A 232 -16.87 1.37 20.66
C LEU A 232 -16.00 1.49 19.40
N THR A 233 -14.69 1.21 19.50
CA THR A 233 -13.81 1.17 18.31
C THR A 233 -14.16 0.04 17.35
N LYS A 234 -14.85 -1.02 17.82
CA LYS A 234 -15.33 -2.12 16.98
C LYS A 234 -16.69 -1.83 16.36
N SER A 235 -17.57 -1.12 17.06
CA SER A 235 -18.93 -0.81 16.59
C SER A 235 -18.96 0.35 15.58
N LEU A 236 -18.08 1.33 15.72
CA LEU A 236 -18.01 2.48 14.82
C LEU A 236 -17.18 2.20 13.57
N LYS A 237 -17.67 2.72 12.43
CA LYS A 237 -17.01 2.59 11.12
C LYS A 237 -15.96 3.69 10.94
N PHE A 238 -14.77 3.47 11.50
CA PHE A 238 -13.59 4.30 11.22
C PHE A 238 -12.89 3.85 9.93
N ASN A 239 -12.17 4.78 9.26
CA ASN A 239 -11.28 4.42 8.16
C ASN A 239 -10.08 3.60 8.67
N THR A 240 -9.36 2.92 7.77
CA THR A 240 -8.29 1.98 8.13
C THR A 240 -7.20 2.61 8.99
N ALA A 241 -6.75 3.82 8.66
CA ALA A 241 -5.70 4.54 9.40
C ALA A 241 -6.17 4.97 10.80
N SER A 242 -7.38 5.49 10.91
CA SER A 242 -8.02 5.86 12.18
C SER A 242 -8.17 4.64 13.07
N ARG A 243 -8.62 3.52 12.52
CA ARG A 243 -8.76 2.26 13.28
C ARG A 243 -7.41 1.74 13.76
N MET A 244 -6.38 1.82 12.93
CA MET A 244 -5.01 1.42 13.30
C MET A 244 -4.48 2.28 14.46
N LEU A 245 -4.71 3.59 14.42
CA LEU A 245 -4.34 4.48 15.52
C LEU A 245 -5.13 4.15 16.79
N LEU A 246 -6.46 4.06 16.70
CA LEU A 246 -7.34 3.79 17.84
C LEU A 246 -7.01 2.47 18.55
N LYS A 247 -6.67 1.41 17.79
CA LYS A 247 -6.24 0.12 18.35
C LYS A 247 -4.94 0.21 19.16
N ASN A 248 -4.10 1.21 18.88
CA ASN A 248 -2.85 1.47 19.60
C ASN A 248 -3.00 2.54 20.68
N THR A 249 -4.23 2.98 21.00
CA THR A 249 -4.51 3.93 22.08
C THR A 249 -5.08 3.27 23.33
N LEU A 250 -4.80 3.89 24.48
CA LEU A 250 -5.44 3.62 25.75
C LEU A 250 -6.31 4.80 26.18
N LEU A 251 -7.45 4.51 26.79
CA LEU A 251 -8.32 5.50 27.38
C LEU A 251 -7.65 6.09 28.63
N ASP A 252 -7.53 7.42 28.64
CA ASP A 252 -7.05 8.17 29.81
C ASP A 252 -8.23 8.81 30.55
N ASN A 253 -9.04 9.56 29.82
CA ASN A 253 -10.24 10.20 30.35
C ASN A 253 -11.32 10.29 29.27
N ALA A 254 -12.59 10.11 29.65
CA ALA A 254 -13.73 10.32 28.76
C ALA A 254 -14.81 11.10 29.49
N ASP A 255 -14.95 12.36 29.11
CA ASP A 255 -16.02 13.23 29.54
C ASP A 255 -16.97 13.53 28.36
N ASN A 256 -18.16 14.06 28.66
CA ASN A 256 -19.16 14.42 27.66
C ASN A 256 -18.71 15.48 26.62
N GLN A 257 -17.55 16.13 26.81
CA GLN A 257 -17.00 17.15 25.90
C GLN A 257 -15.58 16.83 25.42
N THR A 258 -14.84 15.98 26.13
CA THR A 258 -13.41 15.74 25.88
C THR A 258 -13.10 14.25 26.04
N LEU A 259 -12.53 13.66 24.99
CA LEU A 259 -11.96 12.32 25.02
C LEU A 259 -10.44 12.42 24.97
N THR A 260 -9.78 11.95 26.01
CA THR A 260 -8.32 11.91 26.12
C THR A 260 -7.83 10.48 25.96
N LEU A 261 -6.98 10.27 24.96
CA LEU A 261 -6.36 8.99 24.65
C LEU A 261 -4.85 9.10 24.78
N ASN A 262 -4.22 8.03 25.27
CA ASN A 262 -2.77 7.90 25.32
C ASN A 262 -2.31 7.00 24.17
N LEU A 263 -1.34 7.48 23.39
CA LEU A 263 -0.69 6.76 22.32
C LEU A 263 0.78 6.56 22.70
N ASP A 264 1.32 5.37 22.39
CA ASP A 264 2.74 5.09 22.58
C ASP A 264 3.59 5.93 21.59
N GLU A 265 4.75 6.39 22.06
CA GLU A 265 5.71 7.16 21.28
C GLU A 265 6.14 6.45 19.98
N GLN A 266 6.18 5.10 20.01
CA GLN A 266 6.51 4.28 18.83
C GLN A 266 5.50 4.43 17.67
N PHE A 267 4.30 4.93 17.95
CA PHE A 267 3.24 5.15 16.96
C PHE A 267 2.98 6.64 16.70
N SER A 268 3.87 7.53 17.15
CA SER A 268 3.76 8.98 16.94
C SER A 268 3.62 9.37 15.46
N SER A 269 4.23 8.63 14.54
CA SER A 269 4.11 8.85 13.09
C SER A 269 2.70 8.62 12.54
N LEU A 270 1.87 7.83 13.24
CA LEU A 270 0.46 7.62 12.89
C LEU A 270 -0.42 8.78 13.36
N LEU A 271 0.04 9.56 14.35
CA LEU A 271 -0.68 10.73 14.86
C LEU A 271 -0.48 11.92 13.91
N THR A 272 -1.31 11.99 12.88
CA THR A 272 -1.37 13.13 11.95
C THR A 272 -2.66 13.92 12.13
N ASP A 273 -2.62 15.21 11.81
CA ASP A 273 -3.80 16.10 11.92
C ASP A 273 -5.00 15.55 11.14
N ASN A 274 -4.76 14.97 9.97
CA ASN A 274 -5.81 14.38 9.13
C ASN A 274 -6.48 13.17 9.81
N ILE A 275 -5.70 12.29 10.42
CA ILE A 275 -6.23 11.12 11.14
C ILE A 275 -6.98 11.58 12.40
N GLN A 276 -6.44 12.55 13.15
CA GLN A 276 -7.11 13.10 14.32
C GLN A 276 -8.45 13.76 13.94
N HIS A 277 -8.48 14.57 12.87
CA HIS A 277 -9.71 15.16 12.36
C HIS A 277 -10.71 14.08 11.91
N ALA A 278 -10.28 13.05 11.18
CA ALA A 278 -11.15 11.97 10.75
C ALA A 278 -11.80 11.23 11.93
N ILE A 279 -11.04 10.93 12.98
CA ILE A 279 -11.57 10.32 14.20
C ILE A 279 -12.55 11.28 14.88
N GLN A 280 -12.17 12.56 15.03
CA GLN A 280 -13.00 13.56 15.68
C GLN A 280 -14.34 13.76 14.95
N THR A 281 -14.35 13.81 13.61
CA THR A 281 -15.58 13.91 12.82
C THR A 281 -16.52 12.73 13.07
N VAL A 282 -16.00 11.51 13.11
CA VAL A 282 -16.82 10.31 13.38
C VAL A 282 -17.35 10.32 14.81
N LEU A 283 -16.55 10.72 15.79
CA LEU A 283 -17.00 10.85 17.18
C LEU A 283 -18.06 11.94 17.32
N GLN A 284 -17.89 13.07 16.63
CA GLN A 284 -18.84 14.18 16.68
C GLN A 284 -20.18 13.83 16.04
N ALA A 285 -20.16 13.08 14.94
CA ALA A 285 -21.37 12.59 14.29
C ALA A 285 -22.20 11.65 15.19
N ASN A 286 -21.55 10.90 16.10
CA ASN A 286 -22.22 9.92 16.95
C ASN A 286 -22.58 10.45 18.35
N PHE A 287 -21.81 11.40 18.89
CA PHE A 287 -21.93 11.82 20.30
C PHE A 287 -22.03 13.35 20.52
N GLY A 288 -22.05 14.16 19.46
CA GLY A 288 -22.19 15.62 19.53
C GLY A 288 -20.85 16.37 19.62
N GLU A 289 -20.84 17.60 20.13
CA GLU A 289 -19.61 18.40 20.24
C GLU A 289 -18.59 17.77 21.20
N LEU A 290 -17.69 16.96 20.65
CA LEU A 290 -16.57 16.36 21.35
C LEU A 290 -15.24 16.84 20.79
N THR A 291 -14.29 17.10 21.70
CA THR A 291 -12.90 17.37 21.41
C THR A 291 -12.06 16.13 21.69
N LEU A 292 -11.30 15.68 20.69
CA LEU A 292 -10.38 14.56 20.83
C LEU A 292 -8.98 15.08 21.14
N GLN A 293 -8.39 14.60 22.24
CA GLN A 293 -6.99 14.87 22.61
C GLN A 293 -6.23 13.55 22.67
N ILE A 294 -5.09 13.49 21.98
CA ILE A 294 -4.22 12.31 21.97
C ILE A 294 -2.86 12.71 22.51
N ASN A 295 -2.48 12.15 23.65
CA ASN A 295 -1.22 12.41 24.33
C ASN A 295 -0.22 11.29 24.00
N LEU A 296 1.04 11.67 23.78
CA LEU A 296 2.14 10.72 23.60
C LEU A 296 2.72 10.36 24.96
N ASN A 297 2.44 9.15 25.44
CA ASN A 297 2.85 8.68 26.76
C ASN A 297 3.35 7.23 26.68
N LYS A 298 4.31 6.87 27.53
CA LYS A 298 4.69 5.46 27.71
C LYS A 298 3.51 4.72 28.33
N LEU A 299 2.97 3.76 27.58
CA LEU A 299 1.81 3.00 28.02
C LEU A 299 2.24 1.97 29.08
N THR A 300 1.51 1.93 30.20
CA THR A 300 1.77 1.01 31.32
C THR A 300 0.99 -0.30 31.19
N THR A 301 -0.01 -0.34 30.31
CA THR A 301 -0.88 -1.50 30.08
C THR A 301 -0.95 -1.84 28.59
N GLN A 302 -1.43 -3.04 28.28
CA GLN A 302 -1.50 -3.54 26.90
C GLN A 302 -2.62 -2.86 26.11
N THR A 303 -2.30 -2.37 24.91
CA THR A 303 -3.28 -1.83 23.95
C THR A 303 -4.13 -2.94 23.34
N LEU A 304 -5.24 -2.59 22.67
CA LEU A 304 -6.07 -3.55 21.94
C LEU A 304 -5.26 -4.27 20.85
N ALA A 305 -4.40 -3.56 20.12
CA ALA A 305 -3.50 -4.16 19.14
C ALA A 305 -2.56 -5.20 19.75
N GLN A 306 -2.00 -4.92 20.93
CA GLN A 306 -1.12 -5.84 21.65
C GLN A 306 -1.89 -7.07 22.16
N LYS A 307 -3.10 -6.90 22.70
CA LYS A 307 -3.97 -8.02 23.10
C LYS A 307 -4.36 -8.91 21.92
N GLU A 308 -4.75 -8.32 20.78
CA GLU A 308 -5.09 -9.07 19.56
C GLU A 308 -3.88 -9.85 19.02
N THR A 309 -2.70 -9.22 19.01
CA THR A 309 -1.45 -9.85 18.57
C THR A 309 -1.07 -11.01 19.50
N GLN A 310 -1.16 -10.82 20.81
CA GLN A 310 -0.88 -11.88 21.78
C GLN A 310 -1.85 -13.06 21.64
N ALA A 311 -3.16 -12.79 21.55
CA ALA A 311 -4.17 -13.84 21.37
C ALA A 311 -3.95 -14.63 20.06
N ASN A 312 -3.57 -13.95 18.97
CA ASN A 312 -3.24 -14.62 17.72
C ASN A 312 -1.98 -15.48 17.83
N ASN A 313 -0.94 -14.99 18.48
CA ASN A 313 0.29 -15.74 18.71
C ASN A 313 0.06 -16.96 19.60
N GLU A 314 -0.77 -16.84 20.63
CA GLU A 314 -1.18 -17.97 21.48
C GLU A 314 -1.95 -19.03 20.70
N LYS A 315 -2.86 -18.62 19.81
CA LYS A 315 -3.56 -19.54 18.89
C LYS A 315 -2.59 -20.28 17.97
N ILE A 316 -1.68 -19.56 17.31
CA ILE A 316 -0.67 -20.16 16.42
C ILE A 316 0.21 -21.14 17.20
N ALA A 317 0.67 -20.78 18.40
CA ALA A 317 1.48 -21.66 19.24
C ALA A 317 0.71 -22.93 19.67
N ALA A 318 -0.59 -22.82 19.96
CA ALA A 318 -1.45 -23.97 20.28
C ALA A 318 -1.62 -24.90 19.06
N ILE A 319 -1.80 -24.35 17.86
CA ILE A 319 -1.87 -25.12 16.61
C ILE A 319 -0.55 -25.84 16.35
N GLN A 320 0.58 -25.14 16.43
CA GLN A 320 1.91 -25.74 16.26
C GLN A 320 2.15 -26.87 17.26
N LYS A 321 1.78 -26.68 18.53
CA LYS A 321 1.92 -27.70 19.57
C LYS A 321 1.05 -28.93 19.32
N THR A 322 -0.17 -28.72 18.83
CA THR A 322 -1.08 -29.81 18.47
C THR A 322 -0.55 -30.58 17.26
N PHE A 323 -0.10 -29.86 16.22
CA PHE A 323 0.48 -30.44 15.01
C PHE A 323 1.77 -31.25 15.30
N MET A 324 2.62 -30.79 16.23
CA MET A 324 3.82 -31.53 16.65
C MET A 324 3.52 -32.78 17.50
N LYS A 325 2.34 -32.83 18.11
CA LYS A 325 1.89 -33.99 18.89
C LYS A 325 1.15 -35.03 18.05
N ASP A 326 0.87 -34.73 16.79
CA ASP A 326 0.19 -35.66 15.90
C ASP A 326 1.07 -36.89 15.60
N GLU A 327 0.51 -38.09 15.80
CA GLU A 327 1.24 -39.35 15.59
C GLU A 327 1.68 -39.55 14.14
N GLY A 328 0.91 -39.06 13.16
CA GLY A 328 1.24 -39.15 11.74
C GLY A 328 2.44 -38.27 11.40
N VAL A 329 2.45 -37.04 11.92
CA VAL A 329 3.58 -36.10 11.76
C VAL A 329 4.86 -36.67 12.38
N GLN A 330 4.78 -37.26 13.58
CA GLN A 330 5.94 -37.88 14.24
C GLN A 330 6.48 -39.09 13.46
N LYS A 331 5.59 -39.96 12.94
CA LYS A 331 6.00 -41.10 12.08
C LYS A 331 6.64 -40.64 10.78
N LEU A 332 6.14 -39.58 10.16
CA LEU A 332 6.73 -38.99 8.95
C LEU A 332 8.11 -38.39 9.22
N GLN A 333 8.29 -37.65 10.32
CA GLN A 333 9.59 -37.12 10.72
C GLN A 333 10.62 -38.24 10.94
N GLN A 334 10.22 -39.35 11.58
CA GLN A 334 11.10 -40.50 11.81
C GLN A 334 11.40 -41.29 10.53
N THR A 335 10.42 -41.47 9.65
CA THR A 335 10.56 -42.27 8.43
C THR A 335 11.45 -41.57 7.39
N PHE A 336 11.34 -40.25 7.28
CA PHE A 336 12.07 -39.46 6.29
C PHE A 336 13.26 -38.69 6.87
N ASN A 337 13.57 -38.84 8.17
CA ASN A 337 14.57 -38.05 8.88
C ASN A 337 14.42 -36.53 8.63
N ALA A 338 13.16 -36.08 8.58
CA ALA A 338 12.78 -34.74 8.17
C ALA A 338 12.41 -33.88 9.38
N LYS A 339 12.65 -32.56 9.29
CA LYS A 339 12.22 -31.59 10.29
C LYS A 339 11.06 -30.77 9.73
N VAL A 340 10.03 -30.57 10.54
CA VAL A 340 8.93 -29.67 10.18
C VAL A 340 9.40 -28.22 10.33
N ASP A 341 9.13 -27.41 9.31
CA ASP A 341 9.26 -25.97 9.41
C ASP A 341 8.06 -25.40 10.19
N ILE A 342 8.33 -25.00 11.42
CA ILE A 342 7.34 -24.50 12.38
C ILE A 342 6.69 -23.19 11.88
N ASN A 343 7.43 -22.40 11.09
CA ASN A 343 6.95 -21.12 10.55
C ASN A 343 6.04 -21.30 9.32
N SER A 344 5.99 -22.50 8.74
CA SER A 344 5.16 -22.83 7.58
C SER A 344 3.76 -23.36 7.97
N ILE A 345 3.48 -23.55 9.26
CA ILE A 345 2.19 -24.08 9.74
C ILE A 345 1.13 -22.98 9.64
N LYS A 346 0.12 -23.20 8.78
CA LYS A 346 -1.03 -22.31 8.61
C LYS A 346 -2.33 -23.07 8.89
N GLU A 347 -3.29 -22.38 9.50
CA GLU A 347 -4.65 -22.89 9.64
C GLU A 347 -5.32 -22.89 8.26
N ILE A 348 -5.71 -24.05 7.77
CA ILE A 348 -6.58 -24.16 6.59
C ILE A 348 -8.00 -24.02 7.15
N GLY A 349 -8.65 -22.89 6.90
CA GLY A 349 -10.04 -22.70 7.28
C GLY A 349 -10.89 -23.76 6.58
N ASN A 350 -11.68 -24.52 7.36
CA ASN A 350 -12.72 -25.37 6.78
C ASN A 350 -13.66 -24.47 5.97
N VAL A 351 -13.78 -24.78 4.67
CA VAL A 351 -14.80 -24.23 3.77
C VAL A 351 -16.18 -24.71 4.22
#